data_AF-A0A6A3G0F8-F1
#
_entry.id   AF-A0A6A3G0F8-F1
#
_cell.length_a   1.000
_cell.length_b   1.000
_cell.length_c   1.000
_cell.angle_alpha   90.00
_cell.angle_beta   90.00
_cell.angle_gamma   90.00
#
_symmetry.space_group_name_H-M   'P 1'
#
loop_
_entity.id
_entity.type
_entity.pdbx_description
1 polymer ?
#
loop_
_entity_poly.entity_id
_entity_poly.type
_entity_poly.pdbx_seq_one_letter_code
_entity_poly.pdbx_strand_id
1 'polypeptide(L)'
;DDIGVELTEQGEEYAEESVGNSNGLEGIVRSLQPGGKPNLKLINVGLFSGRIEPREFDSKVRTWWAEFNSQLLGAQLRDNHRWNEIIMCSFLQASLTGDAAKWFNRLWSKSPHMTLKSAGQRLIRQYSTKIDEEEIRDRIKACTKQPSESYEMYSQKLQNQADSLPGGVQKRTNGKAALSAFVRTACPSRTEQLEYWVLTQKG
;
A
#
# COMPACT_ATOMS: atom_id res chain seq x y z
N ASP A 1 44.17 -34.94 9.17
CA ASP A 1 42.71 -35.06 9.07
C ASP A 1 42.07 -33.76 9.45
N ASP A 2 41.71 -33.07 8.37
CA ASP A 2 41.09 -31.76 8.29
C ASP A 2 39.60 -31.95 8.57
N ILE A 3 39.09 -31.41 9.68
CA ILE A 3 37.65 -31.44 9.98
C ILE A 3 37.16 -30.00 9.88
N GLY A 4 36.77 -29.65 8.66
CA GLY A 4 36.06 -28.42 8.35
C GLY A 4 34.74 -28.38 9.11
N VAL A 5 34.57 -27.37 9.94
CA VAL A 5 33.30 -27.02 10.55
C VAL A 5 32.51 -26.21 9.52
N GLU A 6 31.59 -26.88 8.83
CA GLU A 6 30.57 -26.25 7.99
C GLU A 6 29.70 -25.34 8.88
N LEU A 7 29.83 -24.03 8.64
CA LEU A 7 28.88 -23.03 9.14
C LEU A 7 27.58 -23.20 8.34
N THR A 8 26.59 -23.86 8.91
CA THR A 8 25.23 -23.85 8.36
C THR A 8 24.64 -22.45 8.54
N GLU A 9 24.62 -21.67 7.46
CA GLU A 9 23.80 -20.47 7.30
C GLU A 9 22.32 -20.90 7.38
N GLN A 10 21.76 -20.92 8.59
CA GLN A 10 20.31 -20.94 8.75
C GLN A 10 19.79 -19.56 8.40
N GLY A 11 19.29 -19.45 7.17
CA GLY A 11 18.57 -18.29 6.66
C GLY A 11 17.49 -17.88 7.65
N GLU A 12 17.64 -16.68 8.20
CA GLU A 12 16.60 -15.99 8.93
C GLU A 12 15.44 -15.74 7.96
N GLU A 13 14.43 -16.62 8.02
CA GLU A 13 13.11 -16.36 7.45
C GLU A 13 12.48 -15.24 8.27
N TYR A 14 12.77 -14.00 7.87
CA TYR A 14 12.14 -12.82 8.43
C TYR A 14 10.66 -12.86 8.09
N ALA A 15 9.86 -13.34 9.05
CA ALA A 15 8.43 -13.13 9.07
C ALA A 15 8.19 -11.61 8.98
N GLU A 16 7.74 -11.14 7.82
CA GLU A 16 7.22 -9.79 7.65
C GLU A 16 5.93 -9.69 8.49
N GLU A 17 6.07 -9.36 9.77
CA GLU A 17 4.96 -8.96 10.63
C GLU A 17 4.41 -7.63 10.12
N SER A 18 3.40 -7.73 9.26
CA SER A 18 2.67 -6.59 8.71
C SER A 18 1.83 -5.94 9.80
N VAL A 19 2.38 -5.03 10.60
CA VAL A 19 1.58 -4.20 11.52
C VAL A 19 0.97 -3.02 10.75
N GLY A 20 0.13 -3.36 9.78
CA GLY A 20 -0.90 -2.47 9.28
C GLY A 20 -2.14 -2.65 10.15
N ASN A 21 -2.83 -1.55 10.45
CA ASN A 21 -3.99 -1.44 11.36
C ASN A 21 -5.20 -2.36 11.02
N SER A 22 -5.06 -3.27 10.04
CA SER A 22 -6.03 -4.31 9.65
C SER A 22 -5.90 -5.61 10.45
N ASN A 23 -4.76 -5.88 11.11
CA ASN A 23 -4.58 -7.14 11.84
C ASN A 23 -5.60 -7.33 12.98
N GLY A 24 -6.00 -6.24 13.64
CA GLY A 24 -6.99 -6.30 14.72
C GLY A 24 -8.37 -6.70 14.21
N LEU A 25 -8.85 -6.04 13.16
CA LEU A 25 -10.18 -6.31 12.59
C LEU A 25 -10.24 -7.69 11.91
N GLU A 26 -9.19 -8.09 11.22
CA GLU A 26 -9.10 -9.44 10.65
C GLU A 26 -9.20 -10.53 11.72
N GLY A 27 -8.54 -10.34 12.86
CA GLY A 27 -8.61 -11.27 14.00
C GLY A 27 -10.04 -11.43 14.52
N ILE A 28 -10.75 -10.30 14.69
CA ILE A 28 -12.15 -10.30 15.14
C ILE A 28 -13.03 -11.01 14.10
N VAL A 29 -12.94 -10.65 12.82
CA VAL A 29 -13.74 -11.27 11.75
C VAL A 29 -13.49 -12.78 11.65
N ARG A 30 -12.26 -13.25 11.86
CA ARG A 30 -11.94 -14.69 11.85
C ARG A 30 -12.64 -15.47 12.96
N SER A 31 -12.97 -14.83 14.08
CA SER A 31 -13.71 -15.43 15.19
C SER A 31 -15.22 -15.49 14.98
N LEU A 32 -15.76 -14.79 13.97
CA LEU A 32 -17.19 -14.80 13.66
C LEU A 32 -17.64 -16.13 13.05
N GLN A 33 -18.92 -16.45 13.25
CA GLN A 33 -19.54 -17.62 12.64
C GLN A 33 -19.58 -17.46 11.11
N PRO A 34 -19.28 -18.51 10.32
CA PRO A 34 -19.46 -18.48 8.87
C PRO A 34 -20.92 -18.26 8.50
N GLY A 35 -21.20 -17.46 7.46
CA GLY A 35 -22.54 -17.29 6.92
C GLY A 35 -22.92 -15.82 6.72
N GLY A 36 -24.14 -15.48 7.10
CA GLY A 36 -24.64 -14.10 7.06
C GLY A 36 -25.38 -13.71 5.77
N LYS A 37 -25.71 -12.41 5.66
CA LYS A 37 -26.43 -11.84 4.51
C LYS A 37 -25.58 -10.72 3.88
N PRO A 38 -24.61 -11.07 3.03
CA PRO A 38 -23.71 -10.10 2.43
C PRO A 38 -24.46 -9.01 1.67
N ASN A 39 -24.08 -7.77 1.92
CA ASN A 39 -24.69 -6.61 1.30
C ASN A 39 -23.63 -5.68 0.71
N LEU A 40 -23.54 -5.63 -0.61
CA LEU A 40 -22.58 -4.79 -1.33
C LEU A 40 -22.79 -3.29 -1.07
N LYS A 41 -24.01 -2.84 -0.72
CA LYS A 41 -24.29 -1.43 -0.41
C LYS A 41 -23.57 -0.92 0.84
N LEU A 42 -22.95 -1.82 1.61
CA LEU A 42 -22.12 -1.48 2.76
C LEU A 42 -20.67 -1.16 2.37
N ILE A 43 -20.33 -1.31 1.08
CA ILE A 43 -19.03 -1.01 0.50
C ILE A 43 -19.22 0.15 -0.47
N ASN A 44 -18.69 1.32 -0.10
CA ASN A 44 -18.82 2.59 -0.81
C ASN A 44 -17.49 3.07 -1.41
N VAL A 45 -16.45 2.22 -1.45
CA VAL A 45 -15.20 2.55 -2.14
C VAL A 45 -15.49 2.89 -3.60
N GLY A 46 -14.81 3.91 -4.14
CA GLY A 46 -14.93 4.26 -5.56
C GLY A 46 -14.54 3.09 -6.47
N LEU A 47 -15.10 3.02 -7.68
CA LEU A 47 -14.74 1.94 -8.61
C LEU A 47 -13.29 2.07 -9.05
N PHE A 48 -12.55 0.95 -9.04
CA PHE A 48 -11.16 0.94 -9.48
C PHE A 48 -11.03 0.50 -10.93
N SER A 49 -10.50 1.39 -11.77
CA SER A 49 -10.30 1.14 -13.19
C SER A 49 -8.90 0.63 -13.52
N GLY A 50 -7.93 0.84 -12.63
CA GLY A 50 -6.52 0.62 -12.87
C GLY A 50 -5.82 1.72 -13.68
N ARG A 51 -6.54 2.80 -14.04
CA ARG A 51 -5.95 3.94 -14.76
C ARG A 51 -5.14 4.81 -13.80
N ILE A 52 -4.07 5.41 -14.34
CA ILE A 52 -3.32 6.47 -13.67
C ILE A 52 -3.88 7.79 -14.20
N GLU A 53 -4.46 8.59 -13.30
CA GLU A 53 -5.04 9.88 -13.67
C GLU A 53 -3.94 10.87 -14.12
N PRO A 54 -4.27 11.87 -14.96
CA PRO A 54 -3.31 12.89 -15.34
C PRO A 54 -2.73 13.58 -14.10
N ARG A 55 -1.40 13.67 -14.04
CA ARG A 55 -0.61 14.23 -12.91
C ARG A 55 -0.53 13.35 -11.67
N GLU A 56 -1.20 12.20 -11.65
CA GLU A 56 -0.98 11.20 -10.60
C GLU A 56 0.27 10.36 -10.90
N PHE A 57 0.91 9.94 -9.80
CA PHE A 57 2.17 9.21 -9.85
C PHE A 57 1.99 7.72 -10.14
N ASP A 58 0.90 7.16 -9.61
CA ASP A 58 0.58 5.74 -9.63
C ASP A 58 -0.94 5.57 -9.63
N SER A 59 -1.39 4.33 -9.80
CA SER A 59 -2.83 4.01 -9.86
C SER A 59 -3.53 4.13 -8.50
N LYS A 60 -2.79 4.35 -7.40
CA LYS A 60 -3.29 4.28 -6.02
C LYS A 60 -3.88 2.92 -5.64
N VAL A 61 -3.51 1.85 -6.35
CA VAL A 61 -4.08 0.50 -6.11
C VAL A 61 -3.98 0.06 -4.66
N ARG A 62 -2.88 0.38 -3.96
CA ARG A 62 -2.70 0.01 -2.54
C ARG A 62 -3.62 0.78 -1.62
N THR A 63 -3.72 2.09 -1.81
CA THR A 63 -4.65 2.95 -1.05
C THR A 63 -6.08 2.48 -1.25
N TRP A 64 -6.47 2.26 -2.51
CA TRP A 64 -7.78 1.75 -2.86
C TRP A 64 -8.06 0.37 -2.24
N TRP A 65 -7.09 -0.55 -2.32
CA TRP A 65 -7.20 -1.89 -1.75
C TRP A 65 -7.37 -1.85 -0.22
N ALA A 66 -6.60 -1.00 0.46
CA ALA A 66 -6.70 -0.84 1.91
C ALA A 66 -8.08 -0.33 2.33
N GLU A 67 -8.64 0.63 1.59
CA GLU A 67 -9.99 1.14 1.82
C GLU A 67 -11.05 0.08 1.57
N PHE A 68 -11.00 -0.61 0.42
CA PHE A 68 -11.91 -1.70 0.08
C PHE A 68 -11.89 -2.79 1.17
N ASN A 69 -10.71 -3.26 1.56
CA ASN A 69 -10.57 -4.33 2.55
C ASN A 69 -11.06 -3.89 3.93
N SER A 70 -10.78 -2.65 4.34
CA SER A 70 -11.27 -2.08 5.60
C SER A 70 -12.81 -2.02 5.63
N GLN A 71 -13.43 -1.52 4.56
CA GLN A 71 -14.90 -1.47 4.47
C GLN A 71 -15.53 -2.85 4.43
N LEU A 72 -14.90 -3.81 3.75
CA LEU A 72 -15.35 -5.20 3.72
C LEU A 72 -15.29 -5.88 5.10
N LEU A 73 -14.21 -5.68 5.85
CA LEU A 73 -14.11 -6.14 7.23
C LEU A 73 -15.18 -5.48 8.11
N GLY A 74 -15.37 -4.17 7.98
CA GLY A 74 -16.44 -3.45 8.69
C GLY A 74 -17.84 -3.95 8.36
N ALA A 75 -18.10 -4.35 7.11
CA ALA A 75 -19.38 -4.89 6.69
C ALA A 75 -19.66 -6.28 7.30
N GLN A 76 -18.63 -7.15 7.36
CA GLN A 76 -18.72 -8.44 8.05
C GLN A 76 -18.99 -8.27 9.55
N LEU A 77 -18.34 -7.30 10.19
CA LEU A 77 -18.58 -6.99 11.61
C LEU A 77 -20.03 -6.55 11.87
N ARG A 78 -20.60 -5.72 10.99
CA ARG A 78 -22.00 -5.29 11.09
C ARG A 78 -23.00 -6.43 10.86
N ASP A 79 -22.67 -7.35 9.96
CA ASP A 79 -23.47 -8.55 9.71
C ASP A 79 -23.27 -9.62 10.80
N ASN A 80 -22.27 -9.46 11.67
CA ASN A 80 -21.84 -10.40 12.71
C ASN A 80 -21.54 -11.81 12.17
N HIS A 81 -21.07 -11.90 10.93
CA HIS A 81 -20.70 -13.14 10.28
C HIS A 81 -19.43 -12.99 9.46
N ARG A 82 -18.68 -14.09 9.37
CA ARG A 82 -17.57 -14.23 8.43
C ARG A 82 -18.11 -14.68 7.08
N TRP A 83 -17.87 -13.88 6.07
CA TRP A 83 -18.26 -14.20 4.70
C TRP A 83 -17.26 -15.16 4.06
N ASN A 84 -17.73 -15.95 3.12
CA ASN A 84 -16.87 -16.87 2.39
C ASN A 84 -16.02 -16.13 1.35
N GLU A 85 -14.89 -16.74 0.97
CA GLU A 85 -13.91 -16.15 0.03
C GLU A 85 -14.52 -15.85 -1.35
N ILE A 86 -15.45 -16.68 -1.82
CA ILE A 86 -16.10 -16.51 -3.14
C ILE A 86 -16.95 -15.23 -3.16
N ILE A 87 -17.71 -14.99 -2.10
CA ILE A 87 -18.53 -13.77 -1.93
C ILE A 87 -17.64 -12.55 -1.78
N MET A 88 -16.56 -12.66 -1.00
CA MET A 88 -15.61 -11.57 -0.87
C MET A 88 -14.93 -11.22 -2.22
N CYS A 89 -14.56 -12.22 -3.00
CA CYS A 89 -14.04 -12.04 -4.35
C CYS A 89 -15.10 -11.50 -5.34
N SER A 90 -16.38 -11.84 -5.16
CA SER A 90 -17.46 -11.26 -5.98
C SER A 90 -17.69 -9.78 -5.69
N PHE A 91 -17.54 -9.36 -4.42
CA PHE A 91 -17.56 -7.95 -4.05
C PHE A 91 -16.36 -7.20 -4.62
N LEU A 92 -15.17 -7.80 -4.59
CA LEU A 92 -14.01 -7.25 -5.28
C LEU A 92 -14.32 -7.07 -6.77
N GLN A 93 -14.83 -8.09 -7.45
CA GLN A 93 -15.20 -8.01 -8.87
C GLN A 93 -16.18 -6.86 -9.16
N ALA A 94 -17.19 -6.68 -8.32
CA ALA A 94 -18.19 -5.63 -8.47
C ALA A 94 -17.63 -4.22 -8.23
N SER A 95 -16.56 -4.09 -7.45
CA SER A 95 -15.87 -2.81 -7.19
C SER A 95 -14.80 -2.47 -8.24
N LEU A 96 -14.60 -3.30 -9.26
CA LEU A 96 -13.69 -3.05 -10.38
C LEU A 96 -14.44 -2.56 -11.62
N THR A 97 -13.77 -1.74 -12.42
CA THR A 97 -14.28 -1.25 -13.71
C THR A 97 -13.20 -1.24 -14.79
N GLY A 98 -13.55 -0.94 -16.03
CA GLY A 98 -12.61 -0.78 -17.14
C GLY A 98 -11.69 -1.98 -17.34
N ASP A 99 -10.38 -1.72 -17.41
CA ASP A 99 -9.38 -2.76 -17.66
C ASP A 99 -9.12 -3.63 -16.42
N ALA A 100 -9.25 -3.08 -15.21
CA ALA A 100 -9.17 -3.85 -13.97
C ALA A 100 -10.25 -4.92 -13.89
N ALA A 101 -11.50 -4.61 -14.25
CA ALA A 101 -12.58 -5.59 -14.30
C ALA A 101 -12.29 -6.70 -15.32
N LYS A 102 -11.86 -6.35 -16.53
CA LYS A 102 -11.51 -7.34 -17.58
C LYS A 102 -10.35 -8.23 -17.17
N TRP A 103 -9.34 -7.66 -16.53
CA TRP A 103 -8.20 -8.42 -16.00
C TRP A 103 -8.65 -9.38 -14.89
N PHE A 104 -9.42 -8.90 -13.91
CA PHE A 104 -9.86 -9.72 -12.78
C PHE A 104 -10.79 -10.85 -13.21
N ASN A 105 -11.72 -10.60 -14.13
CA ASN A 105 -12.62 -11.64 -14.66
C ASN A 105 -11.84 -12.79 -15.31
N ARG A 106 -10.75 -12.48 -16.05
CA ARG A 106 -9.88 -13.50 -16.66
C ARG A 106 -9.04 -14.25 -15.63
N LEU A 107 -8.62 -13.59 -14.56
CA LEU A 107 -7.89 -14.20 -13.46
C LEU A 107 -8.81 -15.15 -12.68
N TRP A 108 -9.99 -14.67 -12.30
CA TRP A 108 -10.89 -15.39 -11.41
C TRP A 108 -11.56 -16.58 -12.10
N SER A 109 -11.86 -16.49 -13.40
CA SER A 109 -12.37 -17.65 -14.16
C SER A 109 -11.40 -18.82 -14.21
N LYS A 110 -10.08 -18.56 -14.18
CA LYS A 110 -9.04 -19.59 -14.13
C LYS A 110 -8.76 -20.10 -12.72
N SER A 111 -9.21 -19.40 -11.69
CA SER A 111 -8.90 -19.71 -10.29
C SER A 111 -10.06 -19.33 -9.38
N PRO A 112 -11.21 -20.03 -9.48
CA PRO A 112 -12.45 -19.64 -8.80
C PRO A 112 -12.36 -19.72 -7.27
N HIS A 113 -11.48 -20.58 -6.74
CA HIS A 113 -11.27 -20.77 -5.30
C HIS A 113 -10.18 -19.87 -4.70
N MET A 114 -9.74 -18.84 -5.42
CA MET A 114 -8.74 -17.90 -4.91
C MET A 114 -9.29 -17.13 -3.71
N THR A 115 -8.46 -16.99 -2.67
CA THR A 115 -8.79 -16.16 -1.51
C THR A 115 -8.75 -14.69 -1.87
N LEU A 116 -9.53 -13.88 -1.14
CA LEU A 116 -9.52 -12.44 -1.30
C LEU A 116 -8.12 -11.86 -1.09
N LYS A 117 -7.37 -12.38 -0.12
CA LYS A 117 -5.98 -11.95 0.14
C LYS A 117 -5.08 -12.16 -1.09
N SER A 118 -5.16 -13.34 -1.72
CA SER A 118 -4.41 -13.63 -2.95
C SER A 118 -4.87 -12.74 -4.11
N ALA A 119 -6.17 -12.52 -4.24
CA ALA A 119 -6.74 -11.61 -5.23
C ALA A 119 -6.18 -10.19 -5.10
N GLY A 120 -6.17 -9.64 -3.89
CA GLY A 120 -5.62 -8.32 -3.59
C GLY A 120 -4.13 -8.19 -3.86
N GLN A 121 -3.33 -9.19 -3.46
CA GLN A 121 -1.90 -9.21 -3.76
C GLN A 121 -1.63 -9.19 -5.27
N ARG A 122 -2.40 -9.95 -6.05
CA ARG A 122 -2.30 -9.96 -7.52
C ARG A 122 -2.74 -8.63 -8.13
N LEU A 123 -3.81 -8.02 -7.60
CA LEU A 123 -4.29 -6.71 -8.05
C LEU A 123 -3.24 -5.63 -7.83
N ILE A 124 -2.66 -5.58 -6.62
CA ILE A 124 -1.58 -4.65 -6.29
C ILE A 124 -0.40 -4.86 -7.25
N ARG A 125 0.05 -6.10 -7.45
CA ARG A 125 1.17 -6.39 -8.37
C ARG A 125 0.87 -5.95 -9.81
N GLN A 126 -0.35 -6.17 -10.29
CA GLN A 126 -0.75 -5.83 -11.66
C GLN A 126 -0.76 -4.31 -11.92
N TYR A 127 -1.19 -3.52 -10.94
CA TYR A 127 -1.42 -2.08 -11.08
C TYR A 127 -0.44 -1.22 -10.30
N SER A 128 0.60 -1.81 -9.70
CA SER A 128 1.71 -1.05 -9.12
C SER A 128 2.41 -0.24 -10.20
N THR A 129 3.04 0.87 -9.78
CA THR A 129 3.84 1.68 -10.70
C THR A 129 4.96 0.85 -11.32
N LYS A 130 5.27 1.12 -12.59
CA LYS A 130 6.40 0.54 -13.33
C LYS A 130 7.63 1.44 -13.31
N ILE A 131 7.55 2.56 -12.59
CA ILE A 131 8.68 3.46 -12.38
C ILE A 131 9.75 2.70 -11.59
N ASP A 132 11.01 2.94 -11.95
CA ASP A 132 12.15 2.31 -11.29
C ASP A 132 12.23 2.70 -9.81
N GLU A 133 12.58 1.74 -8.94
CA GLU A 133 12.64 1.98 -7.48
C GLU A 133 13.56 3.14 -7.10
N GLU A 134 14.72 3.27 -7.77
CA GLU A 134 15.67 4.34 -7.51
C GLU A 134 15.07 5.69 -7.87
N GLU A 135 14.37 5.77 -9.01
CA GLU A 135 13.66 6.98 -9.41
C GLU A 135 12.56 7.36 -8.39
N ILE A 136 11.81 6.39 -7.85
CA ILE A 136 10.84 6.66 -6.78
C ILE A 136 11.55 7.22 -5.54
N ARG A 137 12.67 6.63 -5.13
CA ARG A 137 13.45 7.09 -3.96
C ARG A 137 14.00 8.49 -4.16
N ASP A 138 14.47 8.81 -5.35
CA ASP A 138 15.02 10.13 -5.65
C ASP A 138 13.92 11.20 -5.70
N ARG A 139 12.74 10.87 -6.20
CA ARG A 139 11.56 11.75 -6.11
C ARG A 139 11.16 12.01 -4.65
N ILE A 140 11.14 10.98 -3.79
CA ILE A 140 10.85 11.15 -2.35
C ILE A 140 11.86 12.10 -1.73
N LYS A 141 13.16 11.89 -2.00
CA LYS A 141 14.24 12.75 -1.50
C LYS A 141 14.10 14.20 -1.97
N ALA A 142 13.72 14.43 -3.22
CA ALA A 142 13.63 15.75 -3.83
C ALA A 142 12.31 16.48 -3.52
N CYS A 143 11.32 15.80 -2.93
CA CYS A 143 10.00 16.36 -2.71
C CYS A 143 10.01 17.38 -1.56
N THR A 144 9.91 18.67 -1.88
CA THR A 144 9.89 19.76 -0.90
C THR A 144 8.48 20.20 -0.53
N LYS A 145 8.33 20.71 0.70
CA LYS A 145 7.08 21.31 1.14
C LYS A 145 6.80 22.60 0.36
N GLN A 146 5.63 22.68 -0.27
CA GLN A 146 5.14 23.89 -0.91
C GLN A 146 4.69 24.93 0.13
N PRO A 147 4.82 26.25 -0.15
CA PRO A 147 4.36 27.28 0.77
C PRO A 147 2.87 27.17 1.13
N SER A 148 2.05 26.78 0.16
CA SER A 148 0.59 26.69 0.27
C SER A 148 0.06 25.40 0.89
N GLU A 149 0.86 24.34 1.01
CA GLU A 149 0.40 23.07 1.58
C GLU A 149 0.60 23.02 3.11
N SER A 150 -0.25 22.30 3.84
CA SER A 150 -0.01 22.04 5.26
C SER A 150 1.07 20.97 5.46
N TYR A 151 1.61 20.84 6.67
CA TYR A 151 2.53 19.75 7.00
C TYR A 151 1.88 18.37 6.85
N GLU A 152 0.59 18.26 7.14
CA GLU A 152 -0.18 17.03 6.98
C GLU A 152 -0.34 16.65 5.50
N MET A 153 -0.69 17.61 4.64
CA MET A 153 -0.74 17.37 3.19
C MET A 153 0.61 16.93 2.64
N TYR A 154 1.68 17.57 3.10
CA TYR A 154 3.04 17.24 2.70
C TYR A 154 3.48 15.85 3.17
N SER A 155 3.19 15.49 4.43
CA SER A 155 3.52 14.16 4.96
C SER A 155 2.73 13.06 4.24
N GLN A 156 1.45 13.30 3.93
CA GLN A 156 0.63 12.36 3.17
C GLN A 156 1.16 12.16 1.75
N LYS A 157 1.60 13.23 1.09
CA LYS A 157 2.22 13.16 -0.24
C LYS A 157 3.47 12.28 -0.24
N LEU A 158 4.36 12.43 0.75
CA LEU A 158 5.54 11.57 0.89
C LEU A 158 5.17 10.12 1.19
N GLN A 159 4.18 9.89 2.04
CA GLN A 159 3.67 8.53 2.32
C GLN A 159 3.12 7.88 1.07
N ASN A 160 2.37 8.61 0.25
CA ASN A 160 1.82 8.09 -1.02
C ASN A 160 2.93 7.71 -2.01
N GLN A 161 4.00 8.51 -2.10
CA GLN A 161 5.17 8.17 -2.92
C GLN A 161 5.92 6.94 -2.38
N ALA A 162 6.11 6.86 -1.06
CA ALA A 162 6.74 5.70 -0.44
C ALA A 162 5.88 4.43 -0.54
N ASP A 163 4.56 4.55 -0.57
CA ASP A 163 3.65 3.41 -0.76
C ASP A 163 3.73 2.81 -2.17
N SER A 164 4.22 3.59 -3.13
CA SER A 164 4.48 3.09 -4.49
C SER A 164 5.72 2.19 -4.57
N LEU A 165 6.62 2.22 -3.58
CA LEU A 165 7.76 1.30 -3.51
C LEU A 165 7.29 -0.14 -3.24
N PRO A 166 8.08 -1.16 -3.61
CA PRO A 166 7.79 -2.54 -3.25
C PRO A 166 7.66 -2.73 -1.73
N GLY A 167 6.61 -3.43 -1.33
CA GLY A 167 6.19 -3.58 0.07
C GLY A 167 5.37 -2.42 0.63
N GLY A 168 5.26 -1.30 -0.11
CA GLY A 168 4.54 -0.10 0.31
C GLY A 168 5.13 0.55 1.56
N VAL A 169 4.35 1.43 2.19
CA VAL A 169 4.78 2.16 3.40
C VAL A 169 4.92 1.22 4.62
N GLN A 170 4.29 0.05 4.57
CA GLN A 170 4.38 -0.98 5.62
C GLN A 170 5.80 -1.55 5.75
N LYS A 171 6.58 -1.55 4.65
CA LYS A 171 8.00 -1.87 4.74
C LYS A 171 8.73 -0.73 5.45
N ARG A 172 9.29 -1.04 6.62
CA ARG A 172 9.93 -0.05 7.53
C ARG A 172 10.94 0.87 6.82
N THR A 173 11.70 0.35 5.85
CA THR A 173 12.67 1.13 5.08
C THR A 173 12.02 2.24 4.24
N ASN A 174 10.84 1.98 3.69
CA ASN A 174 10.11 2.93 2.85
C ASN A 174 9.49 4.04 3.71
N GLY A 175 8.89 3.68 4.85
CA GLY A 175 8.40 4.64 5.83
C GLY A 175 9.52 5.55 6.39
N LYS A 176 10.71 4.97 6.67
CA LYS A 176 11.90 5.75 7.08
C LYS A 176 12.35 6.72 6.00
N ALA A 177 12.31 6.34 4.73
CA ALA A 177 12.69 7.24 3.63
C ALA A 177 11.74 8.44 3.53
N ALA A 178 10.42 8.22 3.63
CA ALA A 178 9.44 9.31 3.67
C ALA A 178 9.67 10.24 4.88
N LEU A 179 9.87 9.68 6.08
CA LEU A 179 10.13 10.48 7.28
C LEU A 179 11.43 11.29 7.14
N SER A 180 12.49 10.68 6.62
CA SER A 180 13.78 11.35 6.41
C SER A 180 13.65 12.51 5.42
N ALA A 181 12.89 12.33 4.34
CA ALA A 181 12.61 13.40 3.39
C ALA A 181 11.81 14.53 4.04
N PHE A 182 10.77 14.17 4.80
CA PHE A 182 9.96 15.15 5.54
C PHE A 182 10.84 16.02 6.44
N VAL A 183 11.64 15.43 7.33
CA VAL A 183 12.49 16.20 8.25
C VAL A 183 13.45 17.12 7.50
N ARG A 184 14.02 16.66 6.37
CA ARG A 184 14.98 17.44 5.59
C ARG A 184 14.35 18.60 4.84
N THR A 185 13.11 18.45 4.36
CA THR A 185 12.53 19.35 3.35
C THR A 185 11.18 19.96 3.74
N ALA A 186 10.74 19.75 4.99
CA ALA A 186 9.56 20.36 5.59
C ALA A 186 9.71 21.87 5.84
N CYS A 187 10.92 22.38 6.04
CA CYS A 187 11.17 23.79 6.34
C CYS A 187 12.11 24.43 5.30
N PRO A 188 11.58 25.05 4.24
CA PRO A 188 12.37 25.68 3.18
C PRO A 188 13.36 26.73 3.70
N SER A 189 12.96 27.50 4.72
CA SER A 189 13.79 28.57 5.30
C SER A 189 15.05 28.07 6.01
N ARG A 190 15.07 26.84 6.55
CA ARG A 190 16.30 26.22 7.05
C ARG A 190 17.22 25.79 5.91
N THR A 191 16.66 25.31 4.80
CA THR A 191 17.42 24.87 3.63
C THR A 191 18.10 26.05 2.92
N GLU A 192 17.36 27.15 2.70
CA GLU A 192 17.92 28.38 2.10
C GLU A 192 18.99 29.03 3.00
N GLN A 193 18.77 29.08 4.31
CA GLN A 193 19.78 29.62 5.25
C GLN A 193 21.06 28.79 5.27
N LEU A 194 20.96 27.46 5.20
CA LEU A 194 22.11 26.55 5.13
C LEU A 194 22.85 26.67 3.80
N GLU A 195 22.13 26.74 2.68
CA GLU A 195 22.73 26.94 1.35
C GLU A 195 23.44 28.29 1.26
N TYR A 196 22.82 29.36 1.78
CA TYR A 196 23.44 30.69 1.89
C TYR A 196 24.71 30.67 2.75
N TRP A 197 24.67 29.97 3.89
CA TRP A 197 25.85 29.80 4.76
C TRP A 197 26.98 29.02 4.09
N VAL A 198 26.68 27.95 3.37
CA VAL A 198 27.69 27.14 2.66
C VAL A 198 28.32 27.92 1.50
N LEU A 199 27.54 28.73 0.78
CA LEU A 199 28.04 29.58 -0.30
C LEU A 199 28.93 30.72 0.22
N THR A 200 28.60 31.30 1.37
CA THR A 200 29.37 32.41 1.98
C THR A 200 30.62 31.94 2.75
N GLN A 201 30.75 30.66 3.07
CA GLN A 201 31.95 30.05 3.67
C GLN A 201 33.02 29.61 2.65
N LYS A 202 32.68 29.58 1.34
CA LYS A 202 33.59 29.16 0.25
C LYS A 202 34.17 30.33 -0.55
N GLY A 203 33.86 31.57 -0.20
CA GLY A 203 34.47 32.79 -0.75
C GLY A 203 35.39 33.44 0.28
#